data_AF-A0A5R8KJF8-F1
#
_entry.id   AF-A0A5R8KJF8-F1
#
_cell.length_a   1.000
_cell.length_b   1.000
_cell.length_c   1.000
_cell.angle_alpha   90.00
_cell.angle_beta   90.00
_cell.angle_gamma   90.00
#
_symmetry.space_group_name_H-M   'P 1'
#
loop_
_entity.id
_entity.type
_entity.pdbx_description
1 polymer ?
#
loop_
_entity_poly.entity_id
_entity_poly.type
_entity_poly.pdbx_seq_one_letter_code
_entity_poly.pdbx_strand_id
1 'polypeptide(L)' 'MNVVRDSWGKPHLHSGISIRRLTKTIFECRVGLDDRLAFVFIATPPELVFFFIGNHDEVQKLIRSKK' A
#
# COMPACT_ATOMS: atom_id res chain seq x y z
N MET A 1 -0.13 -22.74 -3.38
CA MET A 1 0.34 -21.62 -2.52
C MET A 1 -0.50 -20.40 -2.83
N ASN A 2 -0.97 -19.68 -1.81
CA ASN A 2 -1.77 -18.46 -2.00
C ASN A 2 -0.82 -17.25 -1.90
N VAL A 3 -0.32 -16.82 -3.05
CA VAL A 3 0.71 -15.77 -3.17
C VAL A 3 0.31 -14.48 -2.44
N VAL A 4 -0.97 -14.12 -2.42
CA VAL A 4 -1.48 -12.94 -1.72
C VAL A 4 -1.35 -13.09 -0.21
N ARG A 5 -1.78 -14.23 0.34
CA ARG A 5 -1.69 -14.53 1.79
C ARG A 5 -0.23 -14.59 2.23
N ASP A 6 0.62 -15.23 1.44
CA ASP A 6 2.01 -15.52 1.81
C ASP A 6 2.91 -14.25 1.72
N SER A 7 2.50 -13.26 0.91
CA SER A 7 3.23 -12.01 0.68
C SER A 7 2.73 -10.82 1.52
N TRP A 8 1.64 -11.01 2.25
CA TRP A 8 1.05 -9.98 3.10
C TRP A 8 2.04 -9.51 4.17
N GLY A 9 2.32 -8.20 4.23
CA GLY A 9 3.28 -7.61 5.16
C GLY A 9 4.76 -7.90 4.86
N LYS A 10 5.08 -8.61 3.78
CA LYS A 10 6.44 -9.01 3.38
C LYS A 10 6.80 -8.47 1.98
N PRO A 11 6.98 -7.15 1.82
CA PRO A 11 7.22 -6.52 0.52
C PRO A 11 8.55 -6.92 -0.15
N HIS A 12 9.46 -7.57 0.58
CA HIS A 12 10.75 -8.03 0.08
C HIS A 12 10.74 -9.46 -0.46
N LEU A 13 9.58 -10.15 -0.46
CA LEU A 13 9.41 -11.43 -1.15
C LEU A 13 9.37 -11.30 -2.68
N HIS A 14 9.45 -10.08 -3.22
CA HIS A 14 9.45 -9.77 -4.66
C HIS A 14 8.30 -10.42 -5.45
N SER A 15 7.19 -10.74 -4.79
CA SER A 15 6.02 -11.42 -5.39
C SER A 15 5.09 -10.47 -6.17
N GLY A 16 5.42 -9.18 -6.25
CA GLY A 16 4.65 -8.16 -6.98
C GLY A 16 3.36 -7.69 -6.30
N ILE A 17 2.89 -8.37 -5.25
CA ILE A 17 1.63 -8.08 -4.55
C ILE A 17 1.90 -8.09 -3.04
N SER A 18 2.06 -6.92 -2.42
CA SER A 18 2.26 -6.81 -0.97
C SER A 18 1.63 -5.54 -0.42
N ILE A 19 1.03 -5.65 0.78
CA ILE A 19 0.43 -4.53 1.52
C ILE A 19 1.34 -4.15 2.69
N ARG A 20 1.58 -2.85 2.88
CA ARG A 20 2.42 -2.28 3.93
C ARG A 20 1.72 -1.09 4.59
N ARG A 21 1.85 -0.96 5.91
CA ARG A 21 1.41 0.24 6.64
C ARG A 21 2.44 1.37 6.49
N LEU A 22 1.99 2.57 6.13
CA LEU A 22 2.84 3.76 5.97
C LEU A 22 2.73 4.71 7.17
N THR A 23 1.52 4.92 7.69
CA THR A 23 1.26 5.76 8.87
C THR A 23 0.22 5.10 9.78
N LYS A 24 -0.32 5.84 10.76
CA LYS A 24 -1.40 5.32 11.61
C LYS A 24 -2.64 4.93 10.79
N THR A 25 -2.93 5.64 9.71
CA THR A 25 -4.17 5.49 8.91
C THR A 25 -3.93 5.16 7.43
N ILE A 26 -2.72 5.36 6.92
CA ILE A 26 -2.40 5.15 5.49
C ILE A 26 -1.64 3.84 5.31
N PHE A 27 -2.04 3.11 4.29
CA PHE A 27 -1.43 1.86 3.82
C PHE A 27 -1.03 2.02 2.35
N GLU A 28 -0.08 1.21 1.89
CA GLU A 28 0.22 1.02 0.48
C GLU A 28 0.02 -0.45 0.08
N CYS A 29 -0.30 -0.69 -1.19
CA CYS A 29 -0.06 -1.97 -1.83
C CYS A 29 0.74 -1.81 -3.12
N ARG A 30 1.58 -2.80 -3.45
CA ARG A 30 2.26 -2.86 -4.76
C ARG A 30 1.32 -3.43 -5.82
N VAL A 31 1.36 -2.84 -7.01
CA VAL A 31 0.67 -3.32 -8.21
C VAL A 31 1.69 -3.42 -9.33
N GLY A 32 2.52 -4.46 -9.28
CA GLY A 32 3.66 -4.60 -10.19
C GLY A 32 5.00 -4.23 -9.54
N LEU A 33 6.00 -3.92 -10.37
CA LEU A 33 7.37 -3.68 -9.90
C LEU A 33 7.55 -2.29 -9.29
N ASP A 34 6.97 -1.26 -9.92
CA ASP A 34 7.20 0.13 -9.54
C ASP A 34 5.95 0.81 -8.95
N ASP A 35 4.77 0.50 -9.50
CA ASP A 35 3.52 1.14 -9.09
C ASP A 35 3.06 0.71 -7.69
N ARG A 36 2.59 1.70 -6.94
CA ARG A 36 2.05 1.58 -5.59
C ARG A 36 0.75 2.35 -5.49
N LEU A 37 -0.25 1.72 -4.88
CA LEU A 37 -1.48 2.38 -4.52
C LEU A 37 -1.46 2.72 -3.04
N ALA A 38 -1.76 3.97 -2.67
CA ALA A 38 -2.00 4.35 -1.28
C ALA A 38 -3.49 4.34 -0.97
N PHE A 39 -3.85 3.82 0.19
CA PHE A 39 -5.24 3.70 0.62
C PHE A 39 -5.42 3.88 2.12
N VAL A 40 -6.66 4.15 2.52
CA VAL A 40 -7.13 4.13 3.91
C VAL A 40 -8.23 3.08 4.07
N PHE A 41 -8.39 2.59 5.29
CA PHE A 41 -9.53 1.76 5.68
C PHE A 41 -10.55 2.61 6.45
N ILE A 42 -11.79 2.62 5.98
CA ILE A 42 -12.94 3.17 6.69
C ILE A 42 -13.69 1.99 7.29
N ALA A 43 -14.02 2.05 8.58
CA ALA A 43 -14.60 0.90 9.29
C ALA A 43 -16.12 0.76 9.07
N THR A 44 -16.83 1.88 8.87
CA THR A 44 -18.30 1.90 8.79
C THR A 44 -18.77 2.91 7.73
N PRO A 45 -19.27 2.47 6.56
CA PRO A 45 -19.20 1.08 6.08
C PRO A 45 -17.74 0.63 5.87
N PRO A 46 -17.46 -0.70 5.90
CA PRO A 46 -16.12 -1.22 5.70
C PRO A 46 -15.68 -1.00 4.25
N GLU A 47 -14.75 -0.07 4.04
CA GLU A 47 -14.27 0.34 2.71
C GLU A 47 -12.74 0.47 2.67
N LEU A 48 -12.17 0.13 1.51
CA LEU A 48 -10.81 0.47 1.15
C LEU A 48 -10.85 1.61 0.14
N VAL A 49 -10.42 2.79 0.56
CA VAL A 49 -10.41 3.98 -0.29
C VAL A 49 -8.99 4.21 -0.79
N PHE A 50 -8.76 3.88 -2.06
CA PHE A 50 -7.53 4.20 -2.77
C PHE A 50 -7.59 5.66 -3.22
N PHE A 51 -6.59 6.46 -2.82
CA PHE A 51 -6.60 7.90 -3.05
C PHE A 51 -5.35 8.41 -3.77
N PHE A 52 -4.40 7.52 -4.06
CA PHE A 52 -3.17 7.87 -4.76
C PHE A 52 -2.57 6.65 -5.46
N ILE A 53 -1.99 6.87 -6.65
CA ILE A 53 -1.13 5.94 -7.36
C ILE A 53 0.20 6.64 -7.67
N GLY A 54 1.31 5.95 -7.48
CA GLY A 54 2.63 6.44 -7.86
C GLY A 54 3.73 5.44 -7.53
N ASN A 55 4.97 5.79 -7.81
CA ASN A 55 6.13 4.97 -7.47
C ASN A 55 6.55 5.12 -6.00
N HIS A 56 7.66 4.48 -5.62
CA HIS A 56 8.19 4.55 -4.25
C HIS A 56 8.40 6.00 -3.77
N ASP A 57 9.05 6.82 -4.58
CA ASP A 57 9.43 8.18 -4.19
C ASP A 57 8.23 9.12 -4.11
N GLU A 58 7.28 8.97 -5.01
CA GLU A 58 6.04 9.73 -5.02
C GLU A 58 5.17 9.43 -3.79
N VAL A 59 5.05 8.15 -3.43
CA VAL A 59 4.38 7.76 -2.19
C VAL A 59 5.11 8.32 -0.97
N GLN A 60 6.45 8.29 -0.94
CA GLN A 60 7.21 8.89 0.17
C GLN A 60 7.00 10.41 0.27
N LYS A 61 6.96 11.12 -0.86
CA LYS A 61 6.66 12.57 -0.90
C LYS A 61 5.26 12.85 -0.36
N LEU A 62 4.25 12.09 -0.77
CA LEU A 62 2.88 12.19 -0.27
C LEU A 62 2.83 12.07 1.26
N ILE A 63 3.49 11.07 1.83
CA ILE A 63 3.52 10.87 3.29
C ILE A 63 4.22 12.02 4.02
N ARG A 64 5.34 12.52 3.49
CA ARG A 64 6.09 13.64 4.08
C ARG A 64 5.30 14.95 4.04
N SER A 65 4.53 15.19 2.98
CA SER A 65 3.71 16.42 2.85
C SER A 65 2.52 16.47 3.82
N LYS A 66 2.07 15.32 4.33
CA LYS A 66 0.96 15.20 5.28
C LYS A 66 1.39 15.13 6.75
N LYS A 67 2.70 15.22 7.01
CA LYS A 67 3.28 15.19 8.36
C LYS A 67 3.45 16.61 8.89
#